data_AF-A0A524L5B6-F1
#
_entry.id   AF-A0A524L5B6-F1
#
_cell.length_a   1.000
_cell.length_b   1.000
_cell.length_c   1.000
_cell.angle_alpha   90.00
_cell.angle_beta   90.00
_cell.angle_gamma   90.00
#
_symmetry.space_group_name_H-M   'P 1'
#
loop_
_entity.id
_entity.type
_entity.pdbx_description
1 polymer ?
#
loop_
_entity_poly.entity_id
_entity_poly.type
_entity_poly.pdbx_seq_one_letter_code
_entity_poly.pdbx_strand_id
1 'polypeptide(L)'
;MTEETPPIEEKPKTTNTRPPIQGFNPLVNYLFYTIAVLAAYILYWLLGYPAVIAMMMFFVIRLIRDTIHVNKTYEYKFARQASIVNLVYSMTFFVILVINGLALSQQLDPLILPEFVELTSWSPLYIMGGVFGMANIKKMWGPRPKHSFY
;
A
#
# COMPACT_ATOMS: atom_id res chain seq x y z
N MET A 1 7.71 -43.72 -46.40
CA MET A 1 8.36 -42.88 -45.37
C MET A 1 7.29 -41.99 -44.80
N THR A 2 6.65 -42.43 -43.73
CA THR A 2 5.61 -41.69 -43.00
C THR A 2 6.27 -41.12 -41.75
N GLU A 3 6.32 -39.80 -41.65
CA GLU A 3 6.90 -39.06 -40.53
C GLU A 3 6.03 -39.24 -39.29
N GLU A 4 6.55 -39.92 -38.27
CA GLU A 4 5.98 -39.94 -36.92
C GLU A 4 6.44 -38.68 -36.17
N THR A 5 5.60 -37.66 -36.15
CA THR A 5 5.80 -36.52 -35.24
C THR A 5 5.21 -36.90 -33.88
N PRO A 6 5.96 -36.84 -32.76
CA PRO A 6 5.42 -37.17 -31.45
C PRO A 6 4.41 -36.11 -30.99
N PRO A 7 3.37 -36.49 -30.23
CA PRO A 7 2.35 -35.56 -29.77
C PRO A 7 2.96 -34.57 -28.78
N ILE A 8 2.79 -33.28 -29.08
CA ILE A 8 3.13 -32.18 -28.18
C ILE A 8 2.20 -32.31 -26.97
N GLU A 9 2.75 -32.70 -25.81
CA GLU A 9 2.07 -32.60 -24.52
C GLU A 9 1.66 -31.13 -24.30
N GLU A 10 0.38 -30.82 -24.55
CA GLU A 10 -0.21 -29.56 -24.12
C GLU A 10 -0.11 -29.49 -22.60
N LYS A 11 0.87 -28.70 -22.11
CA LYS A 11 0.96 -28.33 -20.71
C LYS A 11 -0.44 -27.90 -20.22
N PRO A 12 -0.94 -28.45 -19.11
CA PRO A 12 -2.28 -28.12 -18.62
C PRO A 12 -2.36 -26.61 -18.44
N LYS A 13 -3.26 -25.97 -19.20
CA LYS A 13 -3.63 -24.57 -19.03
C LYS A 13 -4.01 -24.42 -17.56
N THR A 14 -3.15 -23.74 -16.79
CA THR A 14 -3.42 -23.33 -15.43
C THR A 14 -4.71 -22.52 -15.48
N THR A 15 -5.82 -23.15 -15.12
CA THR A 15 -7.11 -22.48 -14.94
C THR A 15 -6.89 -21.46 -13.85
N ASN A 16 -6.64 -20.24 -14.30
CA ASN A 16 -6.48 -19.02 -13.53
C ASN A 16 -7.86 -18.61 -13.00
N THR A 17 -8.50 -19.50 -12.24
CA THR A 17 -9.76 -19.24 -11.57
C THR A 17 -9.48 -18.24 -10.48
N ARG A 18 -9.65 -16.95 -10.82
CA ARG A 18 -9.66 -15.84 -9.87
C ARG A 18 -10.49 -16.30 -8.65
N PRO A 19 -9.99 -16.17 -7.42
CA PRO A 19 -10.81 -16.47 -6.27
C PRO A 19 -12.06 -15.59 -6.35
N PRO A 20 -13.28 -16.11 -6.06
CA PRO A 20 -14.45 -15.27 -5.83
C PRO A 20 -14.06 -14.03 -5.01
N ILE A 21 -14.28 -12.85 -5.61
CA ILE A 21 -13.91 -11.56 -5.03
C ILE A 21 -14.63 -11.47 -3.68
N GLN A 22 -13.87 -11.41 -2.59
CA GLN A 22 -14.45 -11.25 -1.28
C GLN A 22 -15.04 -9.84 -1.19
N GLY A 23 -16.33 -9.74 -0.81
CA GLY A 23 -17.06 -8.48 -0.77
C GLY A 23 -16.27 -7.38 -0.08
N PHE A 24 -15.87 -6.36 -0.84
CA PHE A 24 -15.16 -5.20 -0.34
C PHE A 24 -16.18 -4.27 0.34
N ASN A 25 -15.95 -3.89 1.61
CA ASN A 25 -16.74 -2.85 2.25
C ASN A 25 -15.90 -1.57 2.24
N PRO A 26 -16.06 -0.71 1.22
CA PRO A 26 -15.29 0.52 1.10
C PRO A 26 -15.42 1.42 2.33
N LEU A 27 -16.62 1.46 2.94
CA LEU A 27 -16.95 2.43 3.99
C LEU A 27 -16.08 2.27 5.23
N VAL A 28 -15.84 1.03 5.67
CA VAL A 28 -15.03 0.78 6.88
C VAL A 28 -13.59 1.27 6.67
N ASN A 29 -13.02 1.00 5.51
CA ASN A 29 -11.66 1.43 5.22
C ASN A 29 -11.56 2.95 5.01
N TYR A 30 -12.55 3.57 4.37
CA TYR A 30 -12.63 5.03 4.27
C TYR A 30 -12.77 5.69 5.64
N LEU A 31 -13.53 5.10 6.55
CA LEU A 31 -13.62 5.59 7.93
C LEU A 31 -12.25 5.54 8.63
N PHE A 32 -11.54 4.41 8.58
CA PHE A 32 -10.20 4.30 9.15
C PHE A 32 -9.21 5.30 8.53
N TYR A 33 -9.33 5.53 7.23
CA TYR A 33 -8.54 6.51 6.50
C TYR A 33 -8.80 7.94 7.00
N THR A 34 -10.08 8.34 7.08
CA THR A 34 -10.47 9.65 7.58
C THR A 34 -10.00 9.87 9.01
N ILE A 35 -10.12 8.85 9.88
CA ILE A 35 -9.63 8.93 11.26
C ILE A 35 -8.11 9.12 11.29
N ALA A 36 -7.35 8.38 10.47
CA ALA A 36 -5.89 8.51 10.44
C ALA A 36 -5.44 9.89 9.94
N VAL A 37 -6.09 10.43 8.91
CA VAL A 37 -5.80 11.79 8.40
C VAL A 37 -6.17 12.85 9.43
N LEU A 38 -7.32 12.72 10.09
CA LEU A 38 -7.75 13.64 11.14
C LEU A 38 -6.78 13.61 12.34
N ALA A 39 -6.33 12.43 12.75
CA ALA A 39 -5.35 12.29 13.81
C ALA A 39 -3.99 12.91 13.41
N ALA A 40 -3.56 12.75 12.16
CA ALA A 40 -2.36 13.43 11.65
C ALA A 40 -2.50 14.96 11.71
N TYR A 41 -3.68 15.50 11.37
CA TYR A 41 -3.96 16.93 11.48
C TYR A 41 -3.93 17.44 12.93
N ILE A 42 -4.53 16.69 13.86
CA ILE A 42 -4.48 17.01 15.29
C ILE A 42 -3.04 16.97 15.82
N LEU A 43 -2.25 15.95 15.45
CA LEU A 43 -0.84 15.86 15.83
C LEU A 43 -0.01 17.00 15.27
N TYR A 44 -0.24 17.38 14.02
CA TYR A 44 0.40 18.55 13.42
C TYR A 44 0.11 19.81 14.23
N TRP A 45 -1.16 20.04 14.58
CA TRP A 45 -1.57 21.21 15.34
C TRP A 45 -0.94 21.27 16.74
N LEU A 46 -0.80 20.12 17.41
CA LEU A 46 -0.26 20.05 18.77
C LEU A 46 1.28 20.03 18.85
N LEU A 47 1.93 19.31 17.95
CA LEU A 47 3.34 18.90 18.07
C LEU A 47 4.14 19.13 16.77
N GLY A 48 3.52 19.65 15.72
CA GLY A 48 4.15 19.92 14.43
C GLY A 48 4.45 18.66 13.60
N TYR A 49 5.25 18.84 12.56
CA TYR A 49 5.62 17.77 11.63
C TYR A 49 6.36 16.58 12.26
N PRO A 50 7.20 16.71 13.30
CA PRO A 50 7.87 15.55 13.91
C PRO A 50 6.89 14.48 14.40
N ALA A 51 5.76 14.89 14.98
CA ALA A 51 4.72 13.95 15.42
C ALA A 51 3.99 13.28 14.25
N VAL A 52 3.72 14.03 13.19
CA VAL A 52 3.11 13.48 11.96
C VAL A 52 4.05 12.47 11.30
N ILE A 53 5.35 12.77 11.22
CA ILE A 53 6.37 11.86 10.70
C ILE A 53 6.40 10.57 11.51
N ALA A 54 6.42 10.66 12.85
CA ALA A 54 6.41 9.49 13.72
C ALA A 54 5.16 8.61 13.51
N MET A 55 3.98 9.25 13.40
CA MET A 55 2.74 8.55 13.10
C MET A 55 2.77 7.88 11.71
N MET A 56 3.21 8.58 10.67
CA MET A 56 3.28 8.02 9.31
C MET A 56 4.33 6.91 9.20
N MET A 57 5.44 7.02 9.94
CA MET A 57 6.46 5.98 10.02
C MET A 57 5.88 4.66 10.51
N PHE A 58 4.99 4.68 11.51
CA PHE A 58 4.28 3.46 11.95
C PHE A 58 3.50 2.79 10.80
N PHE A 59 2.78 3.58 10.00
CA PHE A 59 2.04 3.05 8.85
C PHE A 59 2.96 2.53 7.74
N VAL A 60 4.07 3.22 7.46
CA VAL A 60 5.06 2.79 6.49
C VAL A 60 5.72 1.47 6.91
N ILE A 61 6.10 1.31 8.18
CA ILE A 61 6.65 0.05 8.71
C ILE A 61 5.63 -1.09 8.53
N ARG A 62 4.36 -0.83 8.87
CA ARG A 62 3.28 -1.80 8.65
C ARG A 62 3.12 -2.16 7.16
N LEU A 63 3.20 -1.17 6.28
CA LEU A 63 3.11 -1.36 4.84
C LEU A 63 4.27 -2.20 4.29
N ILE A 64 5.51 -1.95 4.75
CA ILE A 64 6.68 -2.77 4.38
C ILE A 64 6.45 -4.22 4.80
N ARG A 65 6.04 -4.46 6.05
CA ARG A 65 5.75 -5.81 6.56
C ARG A 65 4.67 -6.51 5.72
N ASP A 66 3.59 -5.81 5.42
CA ASP A 66 2.49 -6.33 4.60
C ASP A 66 2.95 -6.63 3.17
N THR A 67 3.79 -5.77 2.58
CA THR A 67 4.38 -5.97 1.24
C THR A 67 5.26 -7.22 1.21
N ILE A 68 6.13 -7.39 2.21
CA ILE A 68 6.97 -8.59 2.34
C ILE A 68 6.10 -9.85 2.45
N HIS A 69 5.04 -9.79 3.26
CA HIS A 69 4.12 -10.91 3.42
C HIS A 69 3.43 -11.25 2.09
N VAL A 70 2.84 -10.27 1.39
CA VAL A 70 2.17 -10.47 0.09
C VAL A 70 3.16 -11.03 -0.94
N ASN A 71 4.35 -10.46 -1.02
CA ASN A 71 5.36 -10.91 -2.00
C ASN A 71 5.82 -12.36 -1.76
N LYS A 72 5.85 -12.82 -0.51
CA LYS A 72 6.25 -14.19 -0.16
C LYS A 72 5.12 -15.20 -0.23
N THR A 73 3.89 -14.79 0.08
CA THR A 73 2.78 -15.75 0.29
C THR A 73 1.74 -15.77 -0.83
N TYR A 74 1.65 -14.73 -1.67
CA TYR A 74 0.56 -14.63 -2.65
C TYR A 74 1.02 -15.18 -3.99
N GLU A 75 0.24 -16.08 -4.56
CA GLU A 75 0.57 -16.73 -5.84
C GLU A 75 0.42 -15.78 -7.03
N TYR A 76 -0.50 -14.82 -6.96
CA TYR A 76 -0.80 -13.91 -8.06
C TYR A 76 0.28 -12.85 -8.28
N LYS A 77 0.94 -12.87 -9.45
CA LYS A 77 1.96 -11.88 -9.85
C LYS A 77 1.43 -10.44 -9.78
N PHE A 78 0.17 -10.22 -10.17
CA PHE A 78 -0.48 -8.91 -10.09
C PHE A 78 -0.53 -8.38 -8.66
N ALA A 79 -0.94 -9.20 -7.69
CA ALA A 79 -1.00 -8.81 -6.28
C ALA A 79 0.38 -8.40 -5.74
N ARG A 80 1.43 -9.16 -6.09
CA ARG A 80 2.81 -8.85 -5.72
C ARG A 80 3.28 -7.52 -6.31
N GLN A 81 3.08 -7.31 -7.61
CA GLN A 81 3.48 -6.07 -8.28
C GLN A 81 2.72 -4.86 -7.72
N ALA A 82 1.40 -4.95 -7.58
CA ALA A 82 0.58 -3.89 -7.01
C ALA A 82 0.99 -3.56 -5.56
N SER A 83 1.39 -4.57 -4.79
CA SER A 83 1.86 -4.38 -3.41
C SER A 83 3.15 -3.56 -3.35
N ILE A 84 4.08 -3.81 -4.29
CA ILE A 84 5.35 -3.07 -4.41
C ILE A 84 5.07 -1.64 -4.89
N VAL A 85 4.17 -1.44 -5.86
CA VAL A 85 3.79 -0.09 -6.33
C VAL A 85 3.23 0.75 -5.19
N ASN A 86 2.33 0.18 -4.37
CA ASN A 86 1.81 0.87 -3.19
C ASN A 86 2.91 1.24 -2.20
N LEU A 87 3.87 0.35 -1.96
CA LEU A 87 5.01 0.63 -1.08
C LEU A 87 5.87 1.77 -1.63
N VAL A 88 6.28 1.71 -2.89
CA VAL A 88 7.13 2.74 -3.52
C VAL A 88 6.41 4.08 -3.50
N TYR A 89 5.14 4.12 -3.89
CA TYR A 89 4.30 5.31 -3.85
C TYR A 89 4.27 5.93 -2.45
N SER A 90 3.93 5.16 -1.41
CA SER A 90 3.90 5.66 -0.03
C SER A 90 5.27 6.09 0.46
N MET A 91 6.35 5.38 0.09
CA MET A 91 7.72 5.74 0.48
C MET A 91 8.14 7.08 -0.13
N THR A 92 7.79 7.37 -1.38
CA THR A 92 8.07 8.66 -2.02
C THR A 92 7.45 9.80 -1.23
N PHE A 93 6.16 9.72 -0.89
CA PHE A 93 5.50 10.75 -0.10
C PHE A 93 5.99 10.81 1.36
N PHE A 94 6.42 9.68 1.93
CA PHE A 94 7.05 9.69 3.24
C PHE A 94 8.39 10.42 3.24
N VAL A 95 9.23 10.23 2.23
CA VAL A 95 10.49 10.97 2.08
C VAL A 95 10.23 12.48 1.93
N ILE A 96 9.24 12.85 1.12
CA ILE A 96 8.81 14.26 0.97
C ILE A 96 8.37 14.82 2.32
N LEU A 97 7.52 14.10 3.07
CA LEU A 97 7.06 14.50 4.39
C LEU A 97 8.22 14.69 5.38
N VAL A 98 9.19 13.77 5.40
CA VAL A 98 10.34 13.86 6.31
C VAL A 98 11.20 15.08 5.97
N ILE A 99 11.60 15.22 4.71
CA ILE A 99 12.54 16.27 4.30
C ILE A 99 11.88 17.65 4.44
N ASN A 100 10.70 17.84 3.84
CA ASN A 100 10.01 19.12 3.91
C ASN A 100 9.46 19.40 5.31
N GLY A 101 8.94 18.39 6.01
CA GLY A 101 8.40 18.56 7.36
C GLY A 101 9.47 18.96 8.38
N LEU A 102 10.68 18.40 8.27
CA LEU A 102 11.81 18.81 9.12
C LEU A 102 12.30 20.21 8.76
N ALA A 103 12.39 20.56 7.47
CA ALA A 103 12.75 21.91 7.04
C ALA A 103 11.76 22.96 7.58
N LEU A 104 10.46 22.73 7.40
CA LEU A 104 9.40 23.59 7.90
C LEU A 104 9.41 23.71 9.43
N SER A 105 9.78 22.64 10.15
CA SER A 105 9.93 22.67 11.60
C SER A 105 11.09 23.55 12.06
N GLN A 106 12.06 23.81 11.19
CA GLN A 106 13.19 24.70 11.41
C GLN A 106 12.98 26.09 10.79
N GLN A 107 11.74 26.41 10.38
CA GLN A 107 11.39 27.69 9.73
C GLN A 107 12.10 27.91 8.38
N LEU A 108 12.48 26.81 7.71
CA LEU A 108 13.01 26.82 6.36
C LEU A 108 11.91 26.53 5.34
N ASP A 109 12.14 26.93 4.10
CA ASP A 109 11.26 26.59 2.98
C ASP A 109 11.31 25.07 2.66
N PRO A 110 10.24 24.51 2.05
CA PRO A 110 10.25 23.12 1.59
C PRO A 110 11.39 22.86 0.61
N LEU A 111 12.18 21.81 0.84
CA LEU A 111 13.36 21.52 0.02
C LEU A 111 13.02 20.73 -1.26
N ILE A 112 11.98 19.89 -1.19
CA ILE A 112 11.48 19.12 -2.34
C ILE A 112 10.24 19.80 -2.86
N LEU A 113 10.28 20.20 -4.14
CA LEU A 113 9.16 20.84 -4.84
C LEU A 113 8.62 22.07 -4.08
N PRO A 114 9.45 23.11 -3.84
CA PRO A 114 9.06 24.30 -3.07
C PRO A 114 7.82 25.01 -3.63
N GLU A 115 7.63 24.94 -4.94
CA GLU A 115 6.47 25.51 -5.65
C GLU A 115 5.12 24.92 -5.17
N PHE A 116 5.16 23.72 -4.56
CA PHE A 116 3.99 22.99 -4.06
C PHE A 116 3.99 22.95 -2.54
N VAL A 117 3.78 24.12 -1.91
CA VAL A 117 3.84 24.29 -0.45
C VAL A 117 2.95 23.30 0.31
N GLU A 118 1.76 23.01 -0.22
CA GLU A 118 0.80 22.07 0.41
C GLU A 118 1.15 20.59 0.24
N LEU A 119 2.14 20.24 -0.59
CA LEU A 119 2.52 18.84 -0.82
C LEU A 119 2.91 18.12 0.49
N THR A 120 3.54 18.85 1.41
CA THR A 120 3.95 18.32 2.72
C THR A 120 2.73 18.00 3.59
N SER A 121 1.73 18.89 3.63
CA SER A 121 0.51 18.68 4.42
C SER A 121 -0.40 17.59 3.82
N TRP A 122 -0.34 17.38 2.50
CA TRP A 122 -1.07 16.31 1.82
C TRP A 122 -0.35 14.96 1.85
N SER A 123 0.96 14.91 2.13
CA SER A 123 1.73 13.66 2.16
C SER A 123 1.10 12.53 3.00
N PRO A 124 0.53 12.77 4.21
CA PRO A 124 -0.19 11.75 4.96
C PRO A 124 -1.34 11.09 4.18
N LEU A 125 -2.08 11.88 3.41
CA LEU A 125 -3.19 11.43 2.54
C LEU A 125 -2.68 10.38 1.53
N TYR A 126 -1.56 10.68 0.89
CA TYR A 126 -0.95 9.83 -0.14
C TYR A 126 -0.28 8.59 0.45
N ILE A 127 0.43 8.72 1.58
CA ILE A 127 1.00 7.58 2.30
C ILE A 127 -0.12 6.59 2.66
N MET A 128 -1.23 7.10 3.21
CA MET A 128 -2.38 6.30 3.57
C MET A 128 -3.10 5.69 2.37
N GLY A 129 -3.04 6.33 1.19
CA GLY A 129 -3.52 5.76 -0.07
C GLY A 129 -2.86 4.43 -0.41
N GLY A 130 -1.53 4.31 -0.28
CA GLY A 130 -0.82 3.05 -0.51
C GLY A 130 -1.08 2.00 0.59
N VAL A 131 -1.23 2.43 1.86
CA VAL A 131 -1.65 1.54 2.96
C VAL A 131 -3.02 0.92 2.69
N PHE A 132 -3.95 1.72 2.20
CA PHE A 132 -5.27 1.26 1.81
C PHE A 132 -5.22 0.34 0.58
N GLY A 133 -4.44 0.71 -0.44
CA GLY A 133 -4.18 -0.15 -1.59
C GLY A 133 -3.70 -1.54 -1.18
N MET A 134 -2.81 -1.61 -0.17
CA MET A 134 -2.34 -2.87 0.40
C MET A 134 -3.45 -3.65 1.12
N ALA A 135 -4.30 -2.99 1.92
CA ALA A 135 -5.43 -3.65 2.58
C ALA A 135 -6.39 -4.27 1.54
N ASN A 136 -6.62 -3.59 0.43
CA ASN A 136 -7.45 -4.09 -0.66
C ASN A 136 -6.82 -5.29 -1.34
N ILE A 137 -5.51 -5.25 -1.62
CA ILE A 137 -4.78 -6.40 -2.17
C ILE A 137 -4.92 -7.62 -1.26
N LYS A 138 -4.70 -7.43 0.06
CA LYS A 138 -4.80 -8.53 1.01
C LYS A 138 -6.19 -9.14 1.07
N LYS A 139 -7.23 -8.31 0.97
CA LYS A 139 -8.62 -8.78 0.99
C LYS A 139 -9.04 -9.49 -0.30
N MET A 140 -8.59 -9.00 -1.45
CA MET A 140 -8.97 -9.56 -2.75
C MET A 140 -8.18 -10.82 -3.12
N TRP A 141 -6.90 -10.86 -2.77
CA TRP A 141 -5.95 -11.86 -3.26
C TRP A 141 -5.34 -12.72 -2.14
N GLY A 142 -5.73 -12.48 -0.89
CA GLY A 142 -5.20 -13.21 0.25
C GLY A 142 -5.61 -14.68 0.26
N PRO A 143 -4.80 -15.52 0.92
CA PRO A 143 -5.15 -16.92 1.14
C PRO A 143 -6.46 -16.97 1.93
N ARG A 144 -7.42 -17.73 1.42
CA ARG A 144 -8.72 -17.87 2.06
C ARG A 144 -8.55 -18.62 3.38
N PRO A 145 -9.21 -18.19 4.47
CA PRO A 145 -9.41 -19.11 5.58
C PRO A 145 -10.15 -20.32 4.99
N LYS A 146 -9.57 -21.52 5.12
CA LYS A 146 -10.33 -22.75 4.90
C LYS A 146 -11.52 -22.64 5.84
N HIS A 147 -12.73 -22.45 5.31
CA HIS A 147 -13.90 -22.79 6.10
C HIS A 147 -13.73 -24.27 6.44
N SER A 148 -13.32 -24.54 7.67
CA SER A 148 -13.57 -25.83 8.30
C SER A 148 -15.08 -25.92 8.31
N PHE A 149 -15.63 -26.64 7.34
CA PHE A 149 -16.92 -27.25 7.55
C PHE A 149 -16.76 -28.11 8.80
N TYR A 150 -17.66 -27.89 9.76
CA TYR A 150 -17.87 -28.80 10.88
C TYR A 150 -17.99 -30.24 10.40
#